data_AF-A0A850MA53-F1
#
_entry.id   AF-A0A850MA53-F1
#
_cell.length_a   1.000
_cell.length_b   1.000
_cell.length_c   1.000
_cell.angle_alpha   90.00
_cell.angle_beta   90.00
_cell.angle_gamma   90.00
#
_symmetry.space_group_name_H-M   'P 1'
#
loop_
_entity.id
_entity.type
_entity.pdbx_description
1 polymer ?
#
loop_
_entity_poly.entity_id
_entity_poly.type
_entity_poly.pdbx_seq_one_letter_code
_entity_poly.pdbx_strand_id
1 'polypeptide(L)'
;MDFLYYFLNGAITAFGRSLDLLSTYYITPNLKLETNRLVGRLGWKGSIILQVPVVILVIFFRPIAIFFLAWSIIIAASNISGAWFVRHFPGGDVKYAEFLKSSAQKARVRNILLDEMSPLVLFFIPSLLVWLWVHFEEGYILNLIIQESFLSYILIVSGALMLHGIMSFIRNFLYIYRLKREKESDEKEHQIP
;
A
#
# COMPACT_ATOMS: atom_id res chain seq x y z
N MET A 1 -20.96 5.17 23.69
CA MET A 1 -19.61 4.62 23.46
C MET A 1 -18.85 4.68 24.78
N ASP A 2 -18.24 3.58 25.20
CA ASP A 2 -17.46 3.50 26.43
C ASP A 2 -15.95 3.60 26.15
N PHE A 3 -15.14 3.72 27.19
CA PHE A 3 -13.68 3.78 27.07
C PHE A 3 -13.11 2.58 26.30
N LEU A 4 -13.68 1.39 26.51
CA LEU A 4 -13.25 0.15 25.87
C LEU A 4 -13.38 0.23 24.34
N TYR A 5 -14.47 0.81 23.81
CA TYR A 5 -14.65 1.02 22.37
C TYR A 5 -13.48 1.82 21.76
N TYR A 6 -13.17 2.98 22.33
CA TYR A 6 -12.10 3.85 21.81
C TYR A 6 -10.72 3.21 21.97
N PHE A 7 -10.48 2.55 23.11
CA PHE A 7 -9.23 1.85 23.38
C PHE A 7 -8.99 0.72 22.36
N LEU A 8 -9.99 -0.12 22.10
CA LEU A 8 -9.87 -1.23 21.14
C LEU A 8 -9.61 -0.71 19.72
N ASN A 9 -10.34 0.31 19.26
CA ASN A 9 -10.12 0.89 17.95
C ASN A 9 -8.72 1.49 17.81
N GLY A 10 -8.24 2.18 18.84
CA GLY A 10 -6.87 2.69 18.91
C GLY A 10 -5.84 1.58 18.87
N ALA A 11 -6.00 0.53 19.65
CA ALA A 11 -5.09 -0.62 19.70
C ALA A 11 -5.03 -1.37 18.36
N ILE A 12 -6.18 -1.63 17.74
CA ILE A 12 -6.28 -2.27 16.41
C ILE A 12 -5.56 -1.43 15.35
N THR A 13 -5.82 -0.13 15.33
CA THR A 13 -5.23 0.78 14.34
C THR A 13 -3.73 0.90 14.56
N ALA A 14 -3.29 1.10 15.79
CA ALA A 14 -1.87 1.18 16.14
C ALA A 14 -1.14 -0.11 15.74
N PHE A 15 -1.71 -1.28 16.05
CA PHE A 15 -1.15 -2.56 15.66
C PHE A 15 -1.00 -2.69 14.14
N GLY A 16 -2.06 -2.39 13.37
CA GLY A 16 -1.99 -2.38 11.90
C GLY A 16 -0.89 -1.43 11.38
N ARG A 17 -0.87 -0.18 11.85
CA ARG A 17 0.15 0.79 11.43
C ARG A 17 1.57 0.38 11.81
N SER A 18 1.75 -0.27 12.96
CA SER A 18 3.04 -0.83 13.38
C SER A 18 3.49 -1.96 12.44
N LEU A 19 2.60 -2.85 12.00
CA LEU A 19 2.95 -3.90 11.03
C LEU A 19 3.46 -3.31 9.71
N ASP A 20 2.84 -2.23 9.22
CA ASP A 20 3.31 -1.54 8.02
C ASP A 20 4.72 -0.98 8.21
N LEU A 21 4.96 -0.26 9.30
CA LEU A 21 6.28 0.31 9.56
C LEU A 21 7.35 -0.77 9.73
N LEU A 22 7.05 -1.83 10.47
CA LEU A 22 7.97 -2.93 10.72
C LEU A 22 8.28 -3.71 9.43
N SER A 23 7.27 -4.00 8.62
CA SER A 23 7.46 -4.70 7.35
C SER A 23 8.26 -3.87 6.34
N THR A 24 8.00 -2.56 6.24
CA THR A 24 8.81 -1.65 5.40
C THR A 24 10.25 -1.56 5.93
N TYR A 25 10.44 -1.46 7.25
CA TYR A 25 11.78 -1.38 7.85
C TYR A 25 12.58 -2.65 7.57
N TYR A 26 11.90 -3.79 7.67
CA TYR A 26 12.51 -5.09 7.41
C TYR A 26 13.03 -5.23 5.97
N ILE A 27 12.31 -4.72 4.97
CA ILE A 27 12.72 -4.84 3.55
C ILE A 27 13.65 -3.72 3.09
N THR A 28 13.43 -2.47 3.49
CA THR A 28 14.21 -1.31 3.04
C THR A 28 14.57 -0.39 4.20
N PRO A 29 15.55 -0.77 5.03
CA PRO A 29 15.96 0.05 6.18
C PRO A 29 16.49 1.43 5.73
N ASN A 30 17.04 1.53 4.52
CA ASN A 30 17.52 2.79 3.95
C ASN A 30 16.43 3.57 3.18
N LEU A 31 15.19 3.07 3.16
CA LEU A 31 14.05 3.65 2.44
C LEU A 31 14.30 3.88 0.93
N LYS A 32 15.24 3.14 0.33
CA LYS A 32 15.60 3.26 -1.10
C LYS A 32 14.54 2.68 -2.02
N LEU A 33 13.78 1.70 -1.54
CA LEU A 33 12.66 1.11 -2.27
C LEU A 33 11.33 1.76 -1.91
N GLU A 34 11.33 2.77 -1.02
CA GLU A 34 10.13 3.47 -0.63
C GLU A 34 9.62 4.33 -1.80
N THR A 35 8.44 3.98 -2.29
CA THR A 35 7.83 4.67 -3.43
C THR A 35 7.35 6.08 -3.06
N ASN A 36 7.00 6.30 -1.78
CA ASN A 36 6.55 7.57 -1.27
C ASN A 36 7.75 8.51 -0.98
N ARG A 37 7.91 9.53 -1.83
CA ARG A 37 8.99 10.53 -1.71
C ARG A 37 8.94 11.32 -0.41
N LEU A 38 7.75 11.57 0.14
CA LEU A 38 7.62 12.30 1.41
C LEU A 38 8.24 11.48 2.54
N VAL A 39 7.91 10.19 2.60
CA VAL A 39 8.46 9.24 3.57
C VAL A 39 9.96 9.08 3.40
N GLY A 40 10.43 8.91 2.16
CA GLY A 40 11.87 8.82 1.86
C GLY A 40 12.67 10.07 2.27
N ARG A 41 12.06 11.26 2.24
CA ARG A 41 12.71 12.52 2.68
C ARG A 41 12.68 12.73 4.18
N LEU A 42 11.57 12.42 4.83
CA LEU A 42 11.41 12.61 6.27
C LEU A 42 12.12 11.52 7.09
N GLY A 43 12.43 10.39 6.46
CA GLY A 43 13.03 9.23 7.11
C GLY A 43 12.09 8.56 8.12
N TRP A 44 12.61 7.56 8.82
CA TRP A 44 11.84 6.75 9.77
C TRP A 44 11.15 7.56 10.88
N LYS A 45 11.81 8.61 11.38
CA LYS A 45 11.22 9.48 12.40
C LYS A 45 9.95 10.16 11.90
N GLY A 46 9.96 10.69 10.67
CA GLY A 46 8.77 11.27 10.07
C GLY A 46 7.69 10.23 9.79
N SER A 47 8.06 9.05 9.29
CA SER A 47 7.12 7.94 9.05
C SER A 47 6.32 7.55 10.29
N ILE A 48 6.97 7.55 11.46
CA ILE A 48 6.34 7.26 12.75
C ILE A 48 5.43 8.41 13.18
N ILE A 49 5.91 9.65 13.11
CA ILE A 49 5.13 10.84 13.51
C ILE A 49 3.84 10.95 12.69
N LEU A 50 3.89 10.65 11.39
CA LEU A 50 2.73 10.67 10.51
C LEU A 50 1.62 9.67 10.91
N GLN A 51 1.93 8.64 11.72
CA GLN A 51 0.91 7.70 12.20
C GLN A 51 0.06 8.26 13.34
N VAL A 52 0.57 9.22 14.12
CA VAL A 52 -0.11 9.71 15.33
C VAL A 52 -1.49 10.32 15.00
N PRO A 53 -1.62 11.22 14.01
CA PRO A 53 -2.93 11.76 13.64
C PRO A 53 -3.88 10.68 13.12
N VAL A 54 -3.36 9.70 12.37
CA VAL A 54 -4.18 8.59 11.84
C VAL A 54 -4.78 7.79 12.97
N VAL A 55 -3.97 7.37 13.96
CA VAL A 55 -4.47 6.60 15.10
C VAL A 55 -5.52 7.40 15.88
N ILE A 56 -5.25 8.68 16.16
CA ILE A 56 -6.18 9.56 16.91
C ILE A 56 -7.51 9.71 16.17
N LEU A 57 -7.51 9.95 14.86
CA LEU A 57 -8.75 10.14 14.10
C LEU A 57 -9.57 8.86 13.99
N VAL A 58 -8.91 7.71 13.93
CA VAL A 58 -9.57 6.42 13.68
C VAL A 58 -10.22 5.83 14.94
N ILE A 59 -9.81 6.22 16.16
CA ILE A 59 -10.40 5.68 17.40
C ILE A 59 -11.92 5.89 17.46
N PHE A 60 -12.44 6.93 16.79
CA PHE A 60 -13.84 7.30 16.81
C PHE A 60 -14.74 6.43 15.91
N PHE A 61 -14.17 5.61 15.02
CA PHE A 61 -14.93 4.85 14.03
C PHE A 61 -14.39 3.43 13.87
N ARG A 62 -15.06 2.44 14.50
CA ARG A 62 -14.65 1.03 14.42
C ARG A 62 -14.57 0.50 12.98
N PRO A 63 -15.51 0.77 12.05
CA PRO A 63 -15.36 0.35 10.66
C PRO A 63 -14.05 0.82 10.02
N ILE A 64 -13.63 2.05 10.32
CA ILE A 64 -12.38 2.62 9.81
C ILE A 64 -11.16 1.94 10.48
N ALA A 65 -11.24 1.63 11.78
CA ALA A 65 -10.17 0.88 12.46
C ALA A 65 -9.92 -0.50 11.83
N ILE A 66 -11.01 -1.24 11.54
CA ILE A 66 -10.93 -2.53 10.86
C ILE A 66 -10.42 -2.37 9.42
N PHE A 67 -10.83 -1.32 8.71
CA PHE A 67 -10.29 -0.99 7.39
C PHE A 67 -8.76 -0.85 7.43
N PHE A 68 -8.22 -0.03 8.34
CA PHE A 68 -6.78 0.17 8.46
C PHE A 68 -6.03 -1.09 8.86
N LEU A 69 -6.59 -1.91 9.76
CA LEU A 69 -6.00 -3.20 10.11
C LEU A 69 -5.89 -4.11 8.89
N ALA A 70 -7.01 -4.33 8.17
CA ALA A 70 -7.04 -5.20 7.00
C ALA A 70 -6.07 -4.71 5.92
N TRP A 71 -6.12 -3.42 5.62
CA TRP A 71 -5.23 -2.76 4.68
C TRP A 71 -3.75 -2.95 5.03
N SER A 72 -3.39 -2.72 6.29
CA SER A 72 -2.01 -2.85 6.75
C SER A 72 -1.53 -4.29 6.76
N ILE A 73 -2.36 -5.27 7.09
CA ILE A 73 -1.98 -6.68 6.97
C ILE A 73 -1.62 -7.02 5.52
N ILE A 74 -2.40 -6.55 4.54
CA ILE A 74 -2.14 -6.79 3.12
C ILE A 74 -0.85 -6.12 2.67
N ILE A 75 -0.62 -4.85 3.07
CA ILE A 75 0.63 -4.15 2.76
C ILE A 75 1.82 -4.87 3.39
N ALA A 76 1.73 -5.23 4.67
CA ALA A 76 2.79 -5.93 5.37
C ALA A 76 3.10 -7.28 4.72
N ALA A 77 2.07 -8.05 4.32
CA ALA A 77 2.24 -9.29 3.59
C ALA A 77 2.92 -9.05 2.23
N SER A 78 2.52 -8.01 1.49
CA SER A 78 3.15 -7.64 0.22
C SER A 78 4.60 -7.21 0.38
N ASN A 79 4.95 -6.51 1.46
CA ASN A 79 6.31 -6.11 1.77
C ASN A 79 7.19 -7.30 2.15
N ILE A 80 6.64 -8.25 2.92
CA ILE A 80 7.36 -9.46 3.33
C ILE A 80 7.51 -10.42 2.13
N SER A 81 6.54 -10.44 1.23
CA SER A 81 6.60 -11.18 -0.03
C SER A 81 7.72 -10.63 -0.91
N GLY A 82 8.82 -11.38 -1.02
CA GLY A 82 10.03 -10.95 -1.74
C GLY A 82 11.10 -10.31 -0.86
N ALA A 83 10.84 -10.07 0.43
CA ALA A 83 11.84 -9.53 1.34
C ALA A 83 13.09 -10.41 1.44
N TRP A 84 12.95 -11.74 1.33
CA TRP A 84 14.07 -12.66 1.31
C TRP A 84 15.03 -12.34 0.15
N PHE A 85 14.52 -12.00 -1.04
CA PHE A 85 15.36 -11.73 -2.21
C PHE A 85 16.08 -10.40 -2.07
N VAL A 86 15.35 -9.34 -1.69
CA VAL A 86 15.91 -8.00 -1.49
C VAL A 86 17.01 -8.02 -0.42
N ARG A 87 16.76 -8.69 0.71
CA ARG A 87 17.71 -8.72 1.83
C ARG A 87 18.99 -9.48 1.53
N HIS A 88 18.95 -10.50 0.68
CA HIS A 88 20.11 -11.30 0.32
C HIS A 88 20.72 -10.87 -1.02
N PHE A 89 20.20 -9.82 -1.64
CA PHE A 89 20.79 -9.23 -2.83
C PHE A 89 22.18 -8.67 -2.48
N PRO A 90 23.24 -8.94 -3.25
CA PRO A 90 24.57 -8.40 -2.99
C PRO A 90 24.55 -6.85 -2.92
N GLY A 91 24.89 -6.30 -1.75
CA GLY A 91 24.80 -4.85 -1.48
C GLY A 91 23.42 -4.35 -1.04
N GLY A 92 22.50 -5.24 -0.71
CA GLY A 92 21.22 -4.95 -0.06
C GLY A 92 20.23 -4.15 -0.90
N ASP A 93 19.36 -3.39 -0.22
CA ASP A 93 18.27 -2.63 -0.84
C ASP A 93 18.76 -1.53 -1.79
N VAL A 94 19.93 -0.96 -1.54
CA VAL A 94 20.58 0.04 -2.41
C VAL A 94 20.93 -0.55 -3.78
N LYS A 95 21.65 -1.68 -3.82
CA LYS A 95 22.04 -2.32 -5.08
C LYS A 95 20.86 -2.95 -5.79
N TYR A 96 19.87 -3.45 -5.04
CA TYR A 96 18.63 -3.90 -5.64
C TYR A 96 17.85 -2.75 -6.31
N ALA A 97 17.81 -1.55 -5.71
CA ALA A 97 17.20 -0.37 -6.33
C ALA A 97 17.90 0.04 -7.63
N GLU A 98 19.24 0.01 -7.68
CA GLU A 98 20.01 0.25 -8.92
C GLU A 98 19.68 -0.79 -10.00
N PHE A 99 19.63 -2.07 -9.63
CA PHE A 99 19.25 -3.15 -10.53
C PHE A 99 17.85 -2.95 -11.11
N LEU A 100 16.87 -2.62 -10.25
CA LEU A 100 15.49 -2.35 -10.65
C LEU A 100 15.41 -1.15 -11.61
N LYS A 101 16.14 -0.06 -11.33
CA LYS A 101 16.26 1.09 -12.22
C LYS A 101 16.79 0.69 -13.60
N SER A 102 17.86 -0.09 -13.66
CA SER A 102 18.45 -0.55 -14.93
C SER A 102 17.48 -1.43 -15.75
N SER A 103 16.66 -2.23 -15.07
CA SER A 103 15.65 -3.10 -15.68
C SER A 103 14.46 -2.29 -16.21
N ALA A 104 13.96 -1.35 -15.40
CA ALA A 104 12.86 -0.44 -15.76
C ALA A 104 13.16 0.37 -17.03
N GLN A 105 14.41 0.84 -17.17
CA GLN A 105 14.87 1.60 -18.32
C GLN A 105 14.79 0.80 -19.63
N LYS A 106 15.03 -0.52 -19.57
CA LYS A 106 14.98 -1.44 -20.73
C LYS A 106 13.56 -1.91 -21.04
N ALA A 107 12.66 -1.92 -20.06
CA ALA A 107 11.30 -2.43 -20.21
C ALA A 107 10.45 -1.54 -21.14
N ARG A 108 9.56 -2.16 -21.92
CA ARG A 108 8.53 -1.45 -22.69
C ARG A 108 7.40 -1.03 -21.74
N VAL A 109 6.82 0.15 -21.94
CA VAL A 109 5.73 0.67 -21.07
C VAL A 109 4.53 -0.28 -21.01
N ARG A 110 4.19 -0.93 -22.13
CA ARG A 110 3.14 -1.96 -22.16
C ARG A 110 3.44 -3.14 -21.23
N ASN A 111 4.70 -3.58 -21.16
CA ASN A 111 5.09 -4.68 -20.28
C ASN A 111 4.98 -4.23 -18.82
N ILE A 112 5.50 -3.04 -18.48
CA ILE A 112 5.34 -2.45 -17.13
C ILE A 112 3.86 -2.38 -16.74
N LEU A 113 2.99 -1.95 -17.66
CA LEU A 113 1.55 -1.89 -17.41
C LEU A 113 0.99 -3.29 -17.08
N LEU A 114 1.25 -4.29 -17.93
CA LEU A 114 0.72 -5.64 -17.77
C LEU A 114 1.30 -6.37 -16.55
N ASP A 115 2.60 -6.25 -16.31
CA ASP A 115 3.31 -6.91 -15.22
C ASP A 115 2.80 -6.42 -13.86
N GLU A 116 2.45 -5.14 -13.76
CA GLU A 116 1.93 -4.54 -12.52
C GLU A 116 0.41 -4.70 -12.34
N MET A 117 -0.34 -5.28 -13.28
CA MET A 117 -1.81 -5.46 -13.16
C MET A 117 -2.23 -6.49 -12.11
N SER A 118 -1.31 -7.33 -11.62
CA SER A 118 -1.62 -8.41 -10.66
C SER A 118 -2.48 -7.96 -9.46
N PRO A 119 -2.23 -6.82 -8.78
CA PRO A 119 -3.07 -6.37 -7.67
C PRO A 119 -4.51 -6.04 -8.08
N LEU A 120 -4.75 -5.58 -9.32
CA LEU A 120 -6.10 -5.35 -9.81
C LEU A 120 -6.86 -6.68 -9.95
N VAL A 121 -6.19 -7.69 -10.51
CA VAL A 121 -6.79 -9.01 -10.72
C VAL A 121 -7.04 -9.74 -9.40
N LEU A 122 -6.08 -9.69 -8.48
CA LEU A 122 -6.15 -10.42 -7.21
C LEU A 122 -7.03 -9.75 -6.16
N PHE A 123 -7.06 -8.42 -6.10
CA PHE A 123 -7.72 -7.71 -5.00
C PHE A 123 -8.89 -6.83 -5.46
N PHE A 124 -8.73 -6.09 -6.56
CA PHE A 124 -9.79 -5.19 -7.03
C PHE A 124 -10.98 -5.94 -7.62
N ILE A 125 -10.75 -6.80 -8.62
CA ILE A 125 -11.84 -7.48 -9.33
C ILE A 125 -12.72 -8.33 -8.40
N PRO A 126 -12.18 -9.24 -7.55
CA PRO A 126 -13.01 -10.06 -6.68
C PRO A 126 -13.81 -9.22 -5.67
N SER A 127 -13.19 -8.18 -5.12
CA SER A 127 -13.84 -7.30 -4.16
C SER A 127 -14.96 -6.48 -4.79
N LEU A 128 -14.75 -6.00 -6.02
CA LEU A 128 -15.79 -5.32 -6.80
C LEU A 128 -16.97 -6.25 -7.07
N LEU A 129 -16.72 -7.52 -7.43
CA LEU A 129 -17.78 -8.51 -7.64
C LEU A 129 -18.59 -8.75 -6.36
N VAL A 130 -17.94 -8.84 -5.19
CA VAL A 130 -18.63 -8.93 -3.90
C VAL A 130 -19.50 -7.69 -3.65
N TRP A 131 -18.98 -6.49 -3.88
CA TRP A 131 -19.74 -5.25 -3.70
C TRP A 131 -20.94 -5.17 -4.64
N LEU A 132 -20.77 -5.51 -5.92
CA LEU A 132 -21.86 -5.55 -6.89
C LEU A 132 -22.93 -6.56 -6.47
N TRP A 133 -22.52 -7.77 -6.05
CA TRP A 133 -23.46 -8.78 -5.58
C TRP A 133 -24.27 -8.29 -4.38
N VAL A 134 -23.62 -7.75 -3.34
CA VAL A 134 -24.31 -7.21 -2.17
C VAL A 134 -25.22 -6.03 -2.54
N HIS A 135 -24.80 -5.18 -3.48
CA HIS A 135 -25.65 -4.09 -3.95
C HIS A 135 -26.96 -4.59 -4.58
N PHE A 136 -26.90 -5.65 -5.38
CA PHE A 136 -28.07 -6.22 -6.02
C PHE A 136 -29.01 -6.95 -5.06
N GLU A 137 -28.48 -7.60 -4.02
CA GLU A 137 -29.29 -8.34 -3.02
C GLU A 137 -29.86 -7.43 -1.91
N GLU A 138 -29.02 -6.55 -1.35
CA GLU A 138 -29.32 -5.80 -0.11
C GLU A 138 -29.54 -4.30 -0.37
N GLY A 139 -29.27 -3.82 -1.59
CA GLY A 139 -29.47 -2.43 -1.99
C GLY A 139 -28.31 -1.51 -1.59
N TYR A 140 -28.60 -0.45 -0.81
CA TYR A 140 -27.67 0.67 -0.66
C TYR A 140 -26.51 0.38 0.32
N ILE A 141 -25.33 0.07 -0.24
CA ILE A 141 -24.12 -0.33 0.50
C ILE A 141 -23.73 0.62 1.63
N LEU A 142 -23.83 1.94 1.43
CA LEU A 142 -23.40 2.90 2.43
C LEU A 142 -24.24 2.82 3.72
N ASN A 143 -25.53 2.49 3.61
CA ASN A 143 -26.36 2.25 4.79
C ASN A 143 -25.91 1.00 5.54
N LEU A 144 -25.53 -0.06 4.81
CA LEU A 144 -25.04 -1.31 5.41
C LEU A 144 -23.74 -1.09 6.17
N ILE A 145 -22.84 -0.24 5.66
CA ILE A 145 -21.56 0.08 6.32
C ILE A 145 -21.76 0.82 7.65
N ILE A 146 -22.77 1.69 7.74
CA ILE A 146 -23.03 2.48 8.96
C ILE A 146 -23.61 1.61 10.08
N GLN A 147 -24.23 0.48 9.75
CA GLN A 147 -24.92 -0.38 10.72
C GLN A 147 -23.98 -1.20 11.61
N GLU A 148 -22.66 -1.20 11.37
CA GLU A 148 -21.67 -2.02 12.11
C GLU A 148 -22.04 -3.52 12.20
N SER A 149 -22.77 -4.05 11.21
CA SER A 149 -23.17 -5.46 11.14
C SER A 149 -22.05 -6.37 10.65
N PHE A 150 -22.22 -7.69 10.71
CA PHE A 150 -21.25 -8.63 10.13
C PHE A 150 -21.01 -8.36 8.64
N LEU A 151 -22.08 -8.09 7.88
CA LEU A 151 -22.01 -7.72 6.47
C LEU A 151 -21.24 -6.40 6.25
N SER A 152 -21.42 -5.42 7.14
CA SER A 152 -20.61 -4.19 7.14
C SER A 152 -19.11 -4.50 7.17
N TYR A 153 -18.66 -5.42 8.04
CA TYR A 153 -17.23 -5.73 8.15
C TYR A 153 -16.70 -6.48 6.92
N ILE A 154 -17.51 -7.34 6.29
CA ILE A 154 -17.16 -7.94 4.99
C ILE A 154 -16.96 -6.84 3.93
N LEU A 155 -17.88 -5.88 3.85
CA LEU A 155 -17.81 -4.76 2.92
C LEU A 155 -16.58 -3.88 3.18
N ILE A 156 -16.26 -3.61 4.45
CA ILE A 156 -15.07 -2.86 4.84
C ILE A 156 -13.78 -3.58 4.44
N VAL A 157 -13.66 -4.88 4.72
CA VAL A 157 -12.45 -5.66 4.40
C VAL A 157 -12.29 -5.79 2.88
N SER A 158 -13.36 -6.08 2.15
CA SER A 158 -13.34 -6.09 0.69
C SER A 158 -13.09 -4.71 0.10
N GLY A 159 -13.60 -3.64 0.70
CA GLY A 159 -13.27 -2.26 0.34
C GLY A 159 -11.78 -1.96 0.51
N ALA A 160 -11.16 -2.46 1.58
CA ALA A 160 -9.72 -2.36 1.79
C ALA A 160 -8.94 -3.14 0.71
N LEU A 161 -9.34 -4.37 0.38
CA LEU A 161 -8.74 -5.12 -0.72
C LEU A 161 -8.90 -4.38 -2.06
N MET A 162 -10.09 -3.85 -2.33
CA MET A 162 -10.40 -3.14 -3.56
C MET A 162 -9.51 -1.91 -3.76
N LEU A 163 -9.46 -1.03 -2.75
CA LEU A 163 -8.60 0.15 -2.82
C LEU A 163 -7.12 -0.28 -2.88
N HIS A 164 -6.71 -1.41 -2.26
CA HIS A 164 -5.31 -1.86 -2.27
C HIS A 164 -4.91 -2.29 -3.68
N GLY A 165 -5.77 -3.02 -4.38
CA GLY A 165 -5.56 -3.37 -5.78
C GLY A 165 -5.31 -2.13 -6.64
N ILE A 166 -6.15 -1.10 -6.51
CA ILE A 166 -6.01 0.16 -7.25
C ILE A 166 -4.70 0.87 -6.89
N MET A 167 -4.49 1.13 -5.60
CA MET A 167 -3.37 1.93 -5.12
C MET A 167 -2.02 1.26 -5.39
N SER A 168 -1.92 -0.06 -5.20
CA SER A 168 -0.71 -0.82 -5.50
C SER A 168 -0.37 -0.79 -6.98
N PHE A 169 -1.36 -0.98 -7.87
CA PHE A 169 -1.17 -0.85 -9.31
C PHE A 169 -0.66 0.54 -9.69
N ILE A 170 -1.37 1.60 -9.27
CA ILE A 170 -1.01 2.99 -9.60
C ILE A 170 0.40 3.30 -9.09
N ARG A 171 0.67 2.99 -7.83
CA ARG A 171 1.95 3.28 -7.17
C ARG A 171 3.11 2.56 -7.86
N ASN A 172 2.97 1.26 -8.13
CA ASN A 172 4.03 0.48 -8.76
C ASN A 172 4.28 0.93 -10.20
N PHE A 173 3.21 1.12 -10.98
CA PHE A 173 3.30 1.60 -12.35
C PHE A 173 4.00 2.96 -12.42
N LEU A 174 3.54 3.94 -11.62
CA LEU A 174 4.15 5.27 -11.58
C LEU A 174 5.60 5.24 -11.10
N TYR A 175 5.92 4.37 -10.13
CA TYR A 175 7.28 4.19 -9.64
C TYR A 175 8.23 3.69 -10.75
N ILE A 176 7.88 2.61 -11.43
CA ILE A 176 8.72 2.02 -12.49
C ILE A 176 8.78 2.94 -13.71
N TYR A 177 7.66 3.53 -14.10
CA TYR A 177 7.59 4.49 -15.20
C TYR A 177 8.50 5.71 -14.96
N ARG A 178 8.57 6.18 -13.72
CA ARG A 178 9.49 7.26 -13.32
C ARG A 178 10.96 6.84 -13.43
N LEU A 179 11.32 5.65 -12.94
CA LEU A 179 12.69 5.12 -13.07
C LEU A 179 13.13 5.02 -14.53
N LYS A 180 12.20 4.67 -15.43
CA LYS A 180 12.43 4.67 -16.87
C LYS A 180 12.74 6.07 -17.40
N ARG A 181 11.95 7.08 -17.02
CA ARG A 181 12.12 8.48 -17.49
C ARG A 181 13.38 9.16 -17.00
N GLU A 182 13.92 8.79 -15.83
CA GLU A 182 15.17 9.38 -15.33
C GLU A 182 16.36 9.13 -16.28
N LYS A 183 16.36 8.05 -17.07
CA LYS A 183 17.38 7.83 -18.11
C LYS A 183 17.29 8.85 -19.24
N GLU A 184 16.07 9.13 -19.68
CA GLU A 184 15.81 10.03 -20.80
C GLU A 184 16.18 11.48 -20.46
N SER A 185 16.16 11.86 -19.18
CA SER A 185 16.66 13.17 -18.73
C SER A 185 18.19 13.21 -18.69
N ASP A 186 18.84 12.19 -18.12
CA ASP A 186 20.30 12.14 -17.99
C ASP A 186 20.99 12.13 -19.38
N GLU A 187 20.40 11.40 -20.34
CA GLU A 187 20.86 11.36 -21.75
C GLU A 187 20.66 12.68 -22.49
N LYS A 188 19.59 13.44 -22.17
CA LYS A 188 19.33 14.75 -22.78
C LYS A 188 20.25 15.84 -22.23
N GLU A 189 20.56 15.81 -20.94
CA GLU A 189 21.44 16.78 -20.29
C GLU A 189 22.91 16.65 -20.75
N HIS A 190 23.36 15.42 -21.07
CA HIS A 190 24.68 15.16 -21.65
C HIS A 190 24.76 15.41 -23.18
N GLN A 191 23.64 15.71 -23.83
CA GLN A 191 23.57 16.06 -25.26
C GLN A 191 23.44 17.57 -25.51
N ILE A 192 23.40 18.39 -24.46
CA ILE A 192 23.48 19.84 -24.57
C ILE A 192 24.97 20.22 -24.55
N PRO A 193 25.53 20.71 -25.66
CA PRO A 193 26.95 21.09 -25.76
C PRO A 193 27.32 22.29 -24.90
#